data_AF-A0A4Y3PP32-F1
#
_entry.id   AF-A0A4Y3PP32-F1
#
_cell.length_a   1.000
_cell.length_b   1.000
_cell.length_c   1.000
_cell.angle_alpha   90.00
_cell.angle_beta   90.00
_cell.angle_gamma   90.00
#
_symmetry.space_group_name_H-M   'P 1'
#
loop_
_entity.id
_entity.type
_entity.pdbx_description
1 polymer ?
#
loop_
_entity_poly.entity_id
_entity_poly.type
_entity_poly.pdbx_seq_one_letter_code
_entity_poly.pdbx_strand_id
1 'polypeptide(L)'
;MRKFLSGFIVGGVLFTSISVFAEPLHQIAVSFNIKDVIVDGQKLPLAKQALNYKGTTYVPLRPLAESLGYTTKWNPEKQNVEVMKAKITRLLSSEEIKQAFKDNGLPLNPAKLSYFPLNKKTPESYQIGEMEHLHIYVYESYEERVRGRLEFEVIRERTDMIVPFIYEVDNALIFYVPFNTELNLHKKVDAAIAKLKDKKS
;
A
#
# COMPACT_ATOMS: atom_id res chain seq x y z
N MET A 1 -34.81 62.15 -30.39
CA MET A 1 -35.09 61.21 -29.26
C MET A 1 -35.17 59.74 -29.67
N ARG A 2 -35.82 59.34 -30.77
CA ARG A 2 -35.95 57.90 -31.15
C ARG A 2 -34.63 57.12 -31.29
N LYS A 3 -33.57 57.74 -31.84
CA LYS A 3 -32.24 57.11 -32.01
C LYS A 3 -31.51 56.90 -30.68
N PHE A 4 -31.62 57.85 -29.74
CA PHE A 4 -31.10 57.74 -28.38
C PHE A 4 -31.83 56.64 -27.58
N LEU A 5 -33.16 56.53 -27.76
CA LEU A 5 -33.96 55.50 -27.11
C LEU A 5 -33.56 54.09 -27.58
N SER A 6 -33.23 53.91 -28.86
CA SER A 6 -32.77 52.61 -29.38
C SER A 6 -31.39 52.20 -28.82
N GLY A 7 -30.47 53.16 -28.64
CA GLY A 7 -29.17 52.89 -28.02
C GLY A 7 -29.29 52.51 -26.55
N PHE A 8 -30.24 53.12 -25.83
CA PHE A 8 -30.51 52.81 -24.42
C PHE A 8 -31.08 51.38 -24.25
N ILE A 9 -31.95 50.94 -25.18
CA ILE A 9 -32.52 49.59 -25.15
C ILE A 9 -31.47 48.53 -25.46
N VAL A 10 -30.64 48.73 -26.49
CA VAL A 10 -29.57 47.77 -26.85
C VAL A 10 -28.51 47.68 -25.76
N GLY A 11 -28.14 48.81 -25.14
CA GLY A 11 -27.24 48.82 -23.98
C GLY A 11 -27.79 48.04 -22.78
N GLY A 12 -29.09 48.17 -22.51
CA GLY A 12 -29.76 47.42 -21.43
C GLY A 12 -29.74 45.90 -21.63
N VAL A 13 -29.89 45.43 -22.86
CA VAL A 13 -29.83 43.98 -23.19
C VAL A 13 -28.41 43.44 -23.07
N LEU A 14 -27.38 44.23 -23.40
CA LEU A 14 -25.98 43.82 -23.25
C LEU A 14 -25.49 43.84 -21.80
N PHE A 15 -26.18 44.58 -20.91
CA PHE A 15 -25.89 44.64 -19.47
C PHE A 15 -26.69 43.63 -18.63
N THR A 16 -27.48 42.74 -19.23
CA THR A 16 -28.05 41.62 -18.48
C THR A 16 -26.92 40.65 -18.13
N SER A 17 -26.32 40.85 -16.96
CA SER A 17 -25.34 39.95 -16.38
C SER A 17 -25.98 38.57 -16.22
N ILE A 18 -25.51 37.58 -16.96
CA ILE A 18 -25.85 36.18 -16.68
C ILE A 18 -25.22 35.87 -15.33
N SER A 19 -26.02 35.80 -14.28
CA SER A 19 -25.57 35.35 -12.97
C SER A 19 -25.08 33.91 -13.09
N VAL A 20 -23.77 33.70 -12.96
CA VAL A 20 -23.20 32.36 -12.82
C VAL A 20 -23.30 32.00 -11.35
N PHE A 21 -24.23 31.12 -10.99
CA PHE A 21 -24.31 30.57 -9.64
C PHE A 21 -23.25 29.48 -9.48
N ALA A 22 -22.46 29.52 -8.41
CA ALA A 22 -21.62 28.40 -8.03
C ALA A 22 -22.50 27.21 -7.65
N GLU A 23 -22.25 26.02 -8.20
CA GLU A 23 -22.95 24.82 -7.77
C GLU A 23 -22.69 24.59 -6.27
N PRO A 24 -23.73 24.28 -5.47
CA PRO A 24 -23.54 23.95 -4.06
C PRO A 24 -22.63 22.73 -3.93
N LEU A 25 -21.70 22.80 -2.97
CA LEU A 25 -20.84 21.67 -2.63
C LEU A 25 -21.69 20.45 -2.28
N HIS A 26 -21.61 19.40 -3.09
CA HIS A 26 -22.24 18.12 -2.80
C HIS A 26 -21.48 17.44 -1.67
N GLN A 27 -21.96 17.56 -0.43
CA GLN A 27 -21.42 16.80 0.69
C GLN A 27 -21.87 15.34 0.59
N ILE A 28 -20.90 14.44 0.43
CA ILE A 28 -21.16 13.00 0.42
C ILE A 28 -21.19 12.52 1.87
N ALA A 29 -22.40 12.34 2.41
CA ALA A 29 -22.59 11.74 3.72
C ALA A 29 -22.30 10.23 3.67
N VAL A 30 -21.28 9.79 4.39
CA VAL A 30 -20.91 8.38 4.59
C VAL A 30 -20.95 8.06 6.08
N SER A 31 -21.23 6.80 6.43
CA SER A 31 -21.12 6.33 7.81
C SER A 31 -20.00 5.30 7.96
N PHE A 32 -19.25 5.41 9.05
CA PHE A 32 -18.18 4.48 9.43
C PHE A 32 -18.63 3.54 10.55
N ASN A 33 -19.85 3.04 10.45
CA ASN A 33 -20.46 2.16 11.47
C ASN A 33 -20.10 0.67 11.26
N ILE A 34 -19.23 0.36 10.29
CA ILE A 34 -18.74 -1.00 10.05
C ILE A 34 -17.54 -1.26 10.95
N LYS A 35 -17.76 -2.03 12.01
CA LYS A 35 -16.71 -2.33 13.00
C LYS A 35 -15.65 -3.30 12.47
N ASP A 36 -16.09 -4.40 11.85
CA ASP A 36 -15.23 -5.50 11.42
C ASP A 36 -15.66 -6.01 10.04
N VAL A 37 -14.67 -6.34 9.21
CA VAL A 37 -14.85 -7.11 7.97
C VAL A 37 -14.23 -8.49 8.20
N ILE A 38 -14.99 -9.55 7.94
CA ILE A 38 -14.58 -10.93 8.17
C ILE A 38 -14.52 -11.65 6.83
N VAL A 39 -13.39 -12.28 6.54
CA VAL A 39 -13.14 -13.09 5.34
C VAL A 39 -12.67 -14.46 5.83
N ASP A 40 -13.32 -15.53 5.38
CA ASP A 40 -13.02 -16.92 5.78
C ASP A 40 -12.91 -17.12 7.31
N GLY A 41 -13.83 -16.50 8.05
CA GLY A 41 -13.88 -16.58 9.52
C GLY A 41 -12.82 -15.76 10.25
N GLN A 42 -11.94 -15.04 9.53
CA GLN A 42 -10.91 -14.20 10.11
C GLN A 42 -11.20 -12.71 9.91
N LYS A 43 -10.96 -11.91 10.96
CA LYS A 43 -11.00 -10.45 10.84
C LYS A 43 -9.91 -9.98 9.88
N LEU A 44 -10.31 -9.19 8.88
CA LEU A 44 -9.44 -8.54 7.92
C LEU A 44 -8.82 -7.27 8.55
N PRO A 45 -7.49 -7.18 8.68
CA PRO A 45 -6.84 -5.94 9.11
C PRO A 45 -7.02 -4.87 8.04
N LEU A 46 -7.60 -3.73 8.42
CA LEU A 46 -7.89 -2.62 7.51
C LEU A 46 -7.28 -1.33 8.04
N ALA A 47 -6.30 -0.81 7.30
CA ALA A 47 -5.66 0.49 7.57
C ALA A 47 -6.66 1.64 7.37
N LYS A 48 -7.55 1.52 6.38
CA LYS A 48 -8.69 2.42 6.14
C LYS A 48 -10.00 1.69 6.41
N GLN A 49 -10.88 2.32 7.18
CA GLN A 49 -12.15 1.70 7.58
C GLN A 49 -13.08 1.50 6.37
N ALA A 50 -13.85 0.41 6.41
CA ALA A 50 -14.99 0.25 5.51
C ALA A 50 -16.05 1.30 5.83
N LEU A 51 -16.80 1.71 4.82
CA LEU A 51 -17.84 2.73 4.96
C LEU A 51 -19.16 2.22 4.40
N ASN A 52 -20.27 2.73 4.93
CA ASN A 52 -21.57 2.58 4.30
C ASN A 52 -21.93 3.89 3.60
N TYR A 53 -22.34 3.78 2.35
CA TYR A 53 -22.83 4.87 1.55
C TYR A 53 -24.15 4.46 0.90
N LYS A 54 -25.24 5.15 1.27
CA LYS A 54 -26.61 4.89 0.78
C LYS A 54 -27.03 3.42 0.90
N GLY A 55 -26.75 2.79 2.05
CA GLY A 55 -27.11 1.40 2.31
C GLY A 55 -26.15 0.38 1.68
N THR A 56 -25.19 0.81 0.87
CA THR A 56 -24.17 -0.06 0.29
C THR A 56 -22.88 0.02 1.10
N THR A 57 -22.32 -1.12 1.48
CA THR A 57 -21.04 -1.18 2.18
C THR A 57 -19.88 -1.23 1.19
N TYR A 58 -18.94 -0.32 1.34
CA TYR A 58 -17.71 -0.21 0.57
C TYR A 58 -16.54 -0.67 1.42
N VAL A 59 -15.79 -1.63 0.91
CA VAL A 59 -14.58 -2.19 1.54
C VAL A 59 -13.38 -1.86 0.66
N PRO A 60 -12.22 -1.49 1.23
CA PRO A 60 -11.02 -1.27 0.44
C PRO A 60 -10.69 -2.51 -0.42
N LEU A 61 -10.66 -2.31 -1.74
CA LEU A 61 -10.56 -3.40 -2.72
C LEU A 61 -9.30 -4.26 -2.56
N ARG A 62 -8.13 -3.62 -2.42
CA ARG A 62 -6.82 -4.31 -2.34
C ARG A 62 -6.72 -5.31 -1.19
N PRO A 63 -6.91 -4.92 0.09
CA PRO A 63 -6.80 -5.88 1.20
C PRO A 63 -7.84 -7.00 1.10
N LEU A 64 -9.05 -6.69 0.61
CA LEU A 64 -10.08 -7.71 0.38
C LEU A 64 -9.65 -8.71 -0.70
N ALA A 65 -9.22 -8.24 -1.87
CA ALA A 65 -8.77 -9.10 -2.96
C ALA A 65 -7.56 -9.95 -2.54
N GLU A 66 -6.59 -9.37 -1.83
CA GLU A 66 -5.39 -10.07 -1.35
C GLU A 66 -5.72 -11.13 -0.30
N SER A 67 -6.68 -10.86 0.60
CA SER A 67 -7.15 -11.87 1.55
C SER A 67 -7.81 -13.08 0.87
N LEU A 68 -8.34 -12.90 -0.34
CA LEU A 68 -8.94 -13.94 -1.17
C LEU A 68 -7.92 -14.62 -2.11
N GLY A 69 -6.63 -14.32 -1.97
CA GLY A 69 -5.56 -14.90 -2.78
C GLY A 69 -5.46 -14.30 -4.19
N TYR A 70 -5.79 -13.00 -4.34
CA TYR A 70 -5.61 -12.23 -5.58
C TYR A 70 -4.62 -11.08 -5.37
N THR A 71 -4.12 -10.49 -6.45
CA THR A 71 -3.36 -9.23 -6.42
C THR A 71 -4.09 -8.18 -7.24
N THR A 72 -3.80 -6.91 -6.98
CA THR A 72 -4.40 -5.78 -7.70
C THR A 72 -3.32 -4.94 -8.37
N LYS A 73 -3.53 -4.57 -9.63
CA LYS A 73 -2.64 -3.69 -10.38
C LYS A 73 -3.45 -2.53 -10.95
N TRP A 74 -2.98 -1.30 -10.72
CA TRP A 74 -3.55 -0.13 -11.41
C TRP A 74 -3.04 -0.08 -12.85
N ASN A 75 -3.95 0.02 -13.79
CA ASN A 75 -3.66 0.29 -15.19
C ASN A 75 -3.95 1.78 -15.47
N PRO A 76 -2.92 2.65 -15.54
CA PRO A 76 -3.13 4.08 -15.71
C PRO A 76 -3.67 4.44 -17.10
N GLU A 77 -3.32 3.67 -18.14
CA GLU A 77 -3.78 3.91 -19.50
C GLU A 77 -5.28 3.64 -19.64
N LYS A 78 -5.77 2.57 -19.03
CA LYS A 78 -7.19 2.18 -19.04
C LYS A 78 -8.01 2.74 -17.88
N GLN A 79 -7.36 3.43 -16.95
CA GLN A 79 -7.95 3.94 -15.71
C GLN A 79 -8.76 2.89 -14.94
N ASN A 80 -8.25 1.66 -14.85
CA ASN A 80 -8.93 0.58 -14.15
C ASN A 80 -7.98 -0.22 -13.25
N VAL A 81 -8.57 -1.00 -12.33
CA VAL A 81 -7.83 -1.93 -11.48
C VAL A 81 -8.01 -3.33 -12.05
N GLU A 82 -6.90 -3.98 -12.38
CA GLU A 82 -6.84 -5.37 -12.77
C GLU A 82 -6.70 -6.24 -11.53
N VAL A 83 -7.55 -7.26 -11.39
CA VAL A 83 -7.50 -8.24 -10.29
C VAL A 83 -7.08 -9.58 -10.88
N MET A 84 -6.00 -10.14 -10.35
CA MET A 84 -5.36 -11.35 -10.90
C MET A 84 -5.13 -12.36 -9.79
N LYS A 85 -5.22 -13.67 -10.09
CA LYS A 85 -4.88 -14.69 -9.08
C LYS A 85 -3.44 -14.48 -8.63
N ALA A 86 -3.21 -14.45 -7.32
CA ALA A 86 -1.88 -14.35 -6.79
C ALA A 86 -1.09 -15.59 -7.19
N LYS A 87 0.14 -15.38 -7.69
CA LYS A 87 1.04 -16.46 -8.07
C LYS A 87 2.14 -16.57 -7.02
N ILE A 88 2.18 -17.69 -6.33
CA ILE A 88 3.35 -18.11 -5.53
C ILE A 88 4.20 -18.96 -6.46
N THR A 89 5.46 -18.58 -6.65
CA THR A 89 6.36 -19.35 -7.51
C THR A 89 6.98 -20.52 -6.73
N ARG A 90 7.32 -20.28 -5.46
CA ARG A 90 7.87 -21.27 -4.53
C ARG A 90 7.84 -20.74 -3.09
N LEU A 91 8.07 -21.62 -2.12
CA LEU A 91 8.31 -21.22 -0.73
C LEU A 91 9.81 -20.94 -0.53
N LEU A 92 10.15 -19.72 -0.13
CA LEU A 92 11.49 -19.32 0.24
C LEU A 92 11.81 -19.77 1.66
N SER A 93 13.00 -20.33 1.85
CA SER A 93 13.59 -20.54 3.17
C SER A 93 14.36 -19.29 3.64
N SER A 94 14.53 -19.16 4.95
CA SER A 94 15.31 -18.08 5.55
C SER A 94 16.76 -18.09 5.05
N GLU A 95 17.37 -19.26 4.89
CA GLU A 95 18.76 -19.39 4.42
C GLU A 95 18.94 -18.94 2.97
N GLU A 96 17.98 -19.20 2.08
CA GLU A 96 18.04 -18.72 0.70
C GLU A 96 17.97 -17.19 0.62
N ILE A 97 17.13 -16.56 1.44
CA ILE A 97 17.06 -15.11 1.54
C ILE A 97 18.41 -14.58 2.02
N LYS A 98 18.94 -15.13 3.12
CA LYS A 98 20.25 -14.72 3.66
C LYS A 98 21.36 -14.85 2.63
N GLN A 99 21.39 -15.94 1.88
CA GLN A 99 22.40 -16.15 0.84
C GLN A 99 22.27 -15.12 -0.28
N ALA A 100 21.05 -14.78 -0.71
CA ALA A 100 20.84 -13.77 -1.74
C ALA A 100 21.38 -12.38 -1.32
N PHE A 101 21.23 -12.00 -0.05
CA PHE A 101 21.81 -10.75 0.46
C PHE A 101 23.35 -10.83 0.52
N LYS A 102 23.91 -11.93 1.03
CA LYS A 102 25.38 -12.13 1.09
C LYS A 102 26.02 -12.07 -0.31
N ASP A 103 25.41 -12.73 -1.29
CA ASP A 103 25.90 -12.75 -2.68
C ASP A 103 25.92 -11.35 -3.33
N ASN A 104 25.12 -10.40 -2.81
CA ASN A 104 25.06 -9.02 -3.28
C ASN A 104 25.89 -8.05 -2.41
N GLY A 105 26.86 -8.58 -1.66
CA GLY A 105 27.77 -7.78 -0.85
C GLY A 105 27.10 -7.08 0.32
N LEU A 106 26.05 -7.69 0.87
CA LEU A 106 25.39 -7.32 2.12
C LEU A 106 25.59 -8.44 3.15
N PRO A 107 26.68 -8.41 3.94
CA PRO A 107 26.82 -9.34 5.05
C PRO A 107 25.71 -9.08 6.07
N LEU A 108 24.98 -10.13 6.41
CA LEU A 108 23.89 -10.06 7.38
C LEU A 108 24.44 -10.34 8.78
N ASN A 109 24.61 -9.28 9.58
CA ASN A 109 25.05 -9.40 10.97
C ASN A 109 23.82 -9.55 11.88
N PRO A 110 23.62 -10.68 12.57
CA PRO A 110 22.44 -10.88 13.41
C PRO A 110 22.34 -9.79 14.48
N ALA A 111 21.17 -9.16 14.57
CA ALA A 111 20.90 -8.10 15.53
C ALA A 111 19.77 -8.52 16.47
N LYS A 112 19.97 -8.40 17.78
CA LYS A 112 18.91 -8.65 18.78
C LYS A 112 18.00 -7.43 18.90
N LEU A 113 17.37 -7.06 17.80
CA LEU A 113 16.45 -5.92 17.71
C LEU A 113 15.02 -6.43 17.72
N SER A 114 14.24 -5.94 18.68
CA SER A 114 12.79 -6.16 18.71
C SER A 114 12.13 -5.38 17.58
N TYR A 115 11.18 -6.00 16.91
CA TYR A 115 10.37 -5.38 15.88
C TYR A 115 8.97 -6.00 15.90
N PHE A 116 8.02 -5.45 15.14
CA PHE A 116 6.60 -5.80 15.27
C PHE A 116 6.34 -7.30 14.99
N PRO A 117 5.66 -8.04 15.87
CA PRO A 117 5.13 -9.34 15.48
C PRO A 117 3.99 -9.15 14.48
N LEU A 118 4.06 -9.82 13.33
CA LEU A 118 3.10 -9.71 12.24
C LEU A 118 2.54 -11.07 11.89
N ASN A 119 1.22 -11.23 11.99
CA ASN A 119 0.51 -12.50 11.90
C ASN A 119 1.16 -13.57 12.80
N LYS A 120 1.39 -13.20 14.08
CA LYS A 120 2.04 -14.02 15.11
C LYS A 120 3.50 -14.43 14.83
N LYS A 121 4.11 -13.92 13.74
CA LYS A 121 5.51 -14.18 13.38
C LYS A 121 6.40 -13.02 13.83
N THR A 122 7.49 -13.31 14.53
CA THR A 122 8.56 -12.34 14.79
C THR A 122 9.62 -12.42 13.69
N PRO A 123 10.19 -11.30 13.24
CA PRO A 123 11.19 -11.32 12.19
C PRO A 123 12.55 -11.77 12.70
N GLU A 124 13.38 -12.26 11.79
CA GLU A 124 14.83 -12.29 11.97
C GLU A 124 15.40 -10.90 11.63
N SER A 125 16.15 -10.31 12.55
CA SER A 125 16.67 -8.95 12.43
C SER A 125 18.17 -8.95 12.16
N TYR A 126 18.62 -8.12 11.23
CA TYR A 126 20.03 -8.02 10.82
C TYR A 126 20.46 -6.56 10.68
N GLN A 127 21.68 -6.27 11.09
CA GLN A 127 22.36 -5.02 10.78
C GLN A 127 23.15 -5.18 9.47
N ILE A 128 22.98 -4.22 8.56
CA ILE A 128 23.63 -4.24 7.23
C ILE A 128 24.46 -2.98 6.92
N GLY A 129 24.41 -1.99 7.80
CA GLY A 129 25.19 -0.76 7.76
C GLY A 129 25.47 -0.24 9.16
N GLU A 130 25.78 1.04 9.33
CA GLU A 130 26.03 1.61 10.66
C GLU A 130 24.75 1.63 11.51
N MET A 131 23.63 2.01 10.90
CA MET A 131 22.33 2.11 11.57
C MET A 131 21.18 1.50 10.75
N GLU A 132 21.52 0.91 9.60
CA GLU A 132 20.58 0.25 8.71
C GLU A 132 20.29 -1.17 9.15
N HIS A 133 19.00 -1.50 9.14
CA HIS A 133 18.52 -2.80 9.58
C HIS A 133 17.61 -3.46 8.54
N LEU A 134 17.66 -4.79 8.50
CA LEU A 134 16.70 -5.64 7.81
C LEU A 134 15.89 -6.42 8.83
N HIS A 135 14.58 -6.48 8.62
CA HIS A 135 13.68 -7.38 9.34
C HIS A 135 13.05 -8.34 8.33
N ILE A 136 13.29 -9.64 8.50
CA ILE A 136 12.89 -10.67 7.54
C ILE A 136 11.84 -11.57 8.19
N TYR A 137 10.65 -11.60 7.61
CA TYR A 137 9.58 -12.55 7.96
C TYR A 137 9.47 -13.59 6.87
N VAL A 138 9.44 -14.87 7.26
CA VAL A 138 9.19 -16.00 6.37
C VAL A 138 7.94 -16.73 6.87
N TYR A 139 6.92 -16.77 6.02
CA TYR A 139 5.63 -17.39 6.31
C TYR A 139 5.48 -18.74 5.61
N GLU A 140 4.45 -19.50 5.96
CA GLU A 140 4.18 -20.82 5.36
C GLU A 140 3.36 -20.70 4.07
N SER A 141 2.74 -19.55 3.83
CA SER A 141 1.90 -19.29 2.66
C SER A 141 1.89 -17.80 2.24
N TYR A 142 1.33 -17.53 1.06
CA TYR A 142 1.10 -16.17 0.57
C TYR A 142 0.07 -15.44 1.42
N GLU A 143 -0.99 -16.13 1.81
CA GLU A 143 -2.11 -15.62 2.60
C GLU A 143 -1.63 -15.17 3.98
N GLU A 144 -0.75 -15.95 4.62
CA GLU A 144 -0.13 -15.56 5.89
C GLU A 144 0.75 -14.32 5.77
N ARG A 145 1.54 -14.23 4.69
CA ARG A 145 2.38 -13.07 4.40
C ARG A 145 1.53 -11.83 4.10
N VAL A 146 0.46 -11.97 3.32
CA VAL A 146 -0.55 -10.93 3.08
C VAL A 146 -1.11 -10.42 4.39
N ARG A 147 -1.53 -11.32 5.28
CA ARG A 147 -2.06 -10.95 6.60
C ARG A 147 -1.03 -10.15 7.41
N GLY A 148 0.22 -10.61 7.45
CA GLY A 148 1.30 -9.89 8.11
C GLY A 148 1.51 -8.48 7.57
N ARG A 149 1.51 -8.31 6.24
CA ARG A 149 1.58 -6.98 5.60
C ARG A 149 0.39 -6.09 5.99
N LEU A 150 -0.83 -6.60 5.96
CA LEU A 150 -2.03 -5.81 6.32
C LEU A 150 -2.01 -5.37 7.79
N GLU A 151 -1.55 -6.23 8.70
CA GLU A 151 -1.35 -5.85 10.11
C GLU A 151 -0.31 -4.74 10.25
N PHE A 152 0.79 -4.79 9.47
CA PHE A 152 1.77 -3.71 9.43
C PHE A 152 1.20 -2.40 8.90
N GLU A 153 0.38 -2.44 7.85
CA GLU A 153 -0.29 -1.23 7.32
C GLU A 153 -1.17 -0.58 8.39
N VAL A 154 -1.89 -1.36 9.20
CA VAL A 154 -2.69 -0.85 10.33
C VAL A 154 -1.81 -0.18 11.39
N ILE A 155 -0.66 -0.79 11.72
CA ILE A 155 0.30 -0.22 12.67
C ILE A 155 0.83 1.11 12.11
N ARG A 156 1.29 1.12 10.87
CA ARG A 156 1.87 2.29 10.19
C ARG A 156 0.94 3.50 10.18
N GLU A 157 -0.37 3.31 9.94
CA GLU A 157 -1.33 4.43 9.98
C GLU A 157 -1.56 4.99 11.40
N ARG A 158 -1.18 4.26 12.45
CA ARG A 158 -1.42 4.62 13.86
C ARG A 158 -0.17 5.10 14.59
N THR A 159 1.01 4.85 14.04
CA THR A 159 2.29 5.15 14.69
C THR A 159 3.10 6.11 13.84
N ASP A 160 3.68 7.12 14.49
CA ASP A 160 4.69 7.97 13.88
C ASP A 160 6.04 7.22 13.89
N MET A 161 6.33 6.51 12.80
CA MET A 161 7.54 5.70 12.66
C MET A 161 8.22 5.97 11.31
N ILE A 162 9.53 5.76 11.26
CA ILE A 162 10.26 5.72 9.98
C ILE A 162 9.74 4.53 9.19
N VAL A 163 9.06 4.82 8.08
CA VAL A 163 8.46 3.78 7.23
C VAL A 163 9.57 3.02 6.53
N PRO A 164 9.68 1.69 6.72
CA PRO A 164 10.65 0.88 6.01
C PRO A 164 10.31 0.79 4.52
N PHE A 165 11.31 0.51 3.71
CA PHE A 165 11.07 -0.05 2.39
C PHE A 165 10.58 -1.49 2.55
N ILE A 166 9.41 -1.79 1.98
CA ILE A 166 8.74 -3.08 2.11
C ILE A 166 8.90 -3.87 0.82
N TYR A 167 9.48 -5.06 0.93
CA TYR A 167 9.60 -5.99 -0.19
C TYR A 167 8.77 -7.24 0.08
N GLU A 168 7.88 -7.53 -0.85
CA GLU A 168 7.07 -8.75 -0.88
C GLU A 168 7.69 -9.71 -1.91
N VAL A 169 8.10 -10.89 -1.44
CA VAL A 169 8.71 -11.91 -2.30
C VAL A 169 8.14 -13.28 -1.94
N ASP A 170 7.27 -13.83 -2.80
CA ASP A 170 6.54 -15.07 -2.57
C ASP A 170 5.86 -15.15 -1.18
N ASN A 171 6.40 -15.95 -0.25
CA ASN A 171 5.95 -16.15 1.15
C ASN A 171 6.73 -15.29 2.16
N ALA A 172 7.63 -14.41 1.72
CA ALA A 172 8.47 -13.59 2.59
C ALA A 172 8.09 -12.10 2.54
N LEU A 173 8.22 -11.45 3.69
CA LEU A 173 8.10 -10.00 3.85
C LEU A 173 9.42 -9.48 4.41
N ILE A 174 10.09 -8.60 3.67
CA ILE A 174 11.40 -8.08 4.03
C ILE A 174 11.29 -6.57 4.18
N PHE A 175 11.62 -6.07 5.36
CA PHE A 175 11.64 -4.63 5.64
C PHE A 175 13.06 -4.15 5.72
N TYR A 176 13.36 -3.11 4.96
CA TYR A 176 14.61 -2.38 5.05
C TYR A 176 14.35 -1.04 5.72
N VAL A 177 14.93 -0.85 6.90
CA VAL A 177 14.88 0.39 7.67
C VAL A 177 16.17 1.17 7.36
N PRO A 178 16.11 2.22 6.52
CA PRO A 178 17.27 3.06 6.25
C PRO A 178 17.51 4.00 7.45
N PHE A 179 18.77 4.36 7.70
CA PHE A 179 19.08 5.48 8.59
C PHE A 179 19.33 6.77 7.80
N ASN A 180 20.07 6.67 6.68
CA ASN A 180 20.21 7.75 5.71
C ASN A 180 19.89 7.23 4.29
N THR A 181 19.70 8.12 3.32
CA THR A 181 19.52 7.76 1.91
C THR A 181 20.84 7.31 1.27
N GLU A 182 21.52 6.32 1.85
CA GLU A 182 22.72 5.73 1.25
C GLU A 182 22.28 4.98 0.01
N LEU A 183 22.37 5.66 -1.13
CA LEU A 183 21.96 5.14 -2.41
C LEU A 183 22.65 3.81 -2.74
N ASN A 184 23.82 3.53 -2.16
CA ASN A 184 24.55 2.30 -2.36
C ASN A 184 23.92 1.09 -1.64
N LEU A 185 23.59 1.21 -0.35
CA LEU A 185 22.98 0.10 0.41
C LEU A 185 21.60 -0.25 -0.16
N HIS A 186 20.78 0.76 -0.45
CA HIS A 186 19.46 0.54 -1.05
C HIS A 186 19.56 -0.22 -2.39
N LYS A 187 20.48 0.18 -3.28
CA LYS A 187 20.72 -0.53 -4.55
C LYS A 187 21.14 -1.99 -4.37
N LYS A 188 21.96 -2.29 -3.36
CA LYS A 188 22.34 -3.68 -3.06
C LYS A 188 21.16 -4.49 -2.53
N VAL A 189 20.30 -3.88 -1.71
CA VAL A 189 19.06 -4.51 -1.24
C VAL A 189 18.16 -4.81 -2.44
N ASP A 190 17.95 -3.85 -3.34
CA ASP A 190 17.16 -4.05 -4.56
C ASP A 190 17.71 -5.19 -5.43
N ALA A 191 19.03 -5.25 -5.62
CA ALA A 191 19.67 -6.32 -6.37
C ALA A 191 19.48 -7.71 -5.73
N ALA A 192 19.56 -7.80 -4.40
CA ALA A 192 19.29 -9.03 -3.67
C ALA A 192 17.81 -9.46 -3.82
N ILE A 193 16.88 -8.52 -3.71
CA ILE A 193 15.44 -8.77 -3.90
C ILE A 193 15.13 -9.20 -5.34
N ALA A 194 15.73 -8.55 -6.34
CA ALA A 194 15.57 -8.92 -7.74
C ALA A 194 16.01 -10.37 -7.98
N LYS A 195 17.18 -10.78 -7.45
CA LYS A 195 17.66 -12.16 -7.53
C LYS A 195 16.69 -13.18 -6.92
N LEU A 196 16.01 -12.83 -5.83
CA LEU A 196 15.00 -13.69 -5.21
C LEU A 196 13.75 -13.83 -6.08
N LYS A 197 13.34 -12.77 -6.77
CA LYS A 197 12.20 -12.76 -7.70
C LYS A 197 12.50 -13.44 -9.04
N ASP A 198 13.74 -13.34 -9.52
CA ASP A 198 14.15 -13.83 -10.85
C ASP A 198 14.48 -15.32 -10.89
N LYS A 199 14.72 -15.97 -9.75
CA LYS A 199 14.81 -17.45 -9.66
C LYS A 199 13.42 -18.07 -9.92
N LYS A 200 12.98 -17.99 -11.17
CA LYS A 200 11.95 -18.86 -11.73
C LYS A 200 12.44 -20.29 -11.58
N SER A 201 11.62 -21.11 -10.92
CA SER A 201 11.74 -22.57 -11.01
C SER A 201 11.70 -23.03 -12.45
#